data_AF-A0A172UGG6-F1
#
_entry.id   AF-A0A172UGG6-F1
#
_cell.length_a   1.000
_cell.length_b   1.000
_cell.length_c   1.000
_cell.angle_alpha   90.00
_cell.angle_beta   90.00
_cell.angle_gamma   90.00
#
_symmetry.space_group_name_H-M   'P 1'
#
loop_
_entity.id
_entity.type
_entity.pdbx_description
1 polymer ?
#
loop_
_entity_poly.entity_id
_entity_poly.type
_entity_poly.pdbx_seq_one_letter_code
_entity_poly.pdbx_strand_id
1 'polypeptide(L)' 'MIVDYIDTHKQAYGVEPICRVLSAHGCKIAPSTYYDACVRRTQPSKRQAGLPPAWLTPDL' A
#
# COMPACT_ATOMS: atom_id res chain seq x y z
N MET A 1 -3.20 -5.43 -10.25
CA MET A 1 -2.71 -6.29 -9.15
C MET A 1 -3.40 -5.91 -7.85
N ILE A 2 -3.32 -6.72 -6.79
CA ILE A 2 -4.00 -6.44 -5.50
C ILE A 2 -3.65 -5.07 -4.90
N VAL A 3 -2.43 -4.59 -5.16
CA VAL A 3 -1.95 -3.26 -4.79
C VAL A 3 -2.73 -2.15 -5.50
N ASP A 4 -3.05 -2.30 -6.79
CA ASP A 4 -3.87 -1.31 -7.53
C ASP A 4 -5.28 -1.23 -6.95
N TYR A 5 -5.86 -2.39 -6.61
CA TYR A 5 -7.19 -2.45 -6.01
C TYR A 5 -7.23 -1.71 -4.67
N ILE A 6 -6.24 -1.96 -3.80
CA ILE A 6 -6.10 -1.23 -2.53
C ILE A 6 -5.89 0.26 -2.81
N ASP A 7 -5.07 0.61 -3.80
CA ASP A 7 -4.75 2.01 -4.11
C ASP A 7 -5.97 2.83 -4.55
N THR A 8 -6.85 2.24 -5.35
CA THR A 8 -8.11 2.87 -5.79
C THR A 8 -9.10 3.04 -4.64
N HIS A 9 -9.16 2.09 -3.71
CA HIS A 9 -10.19 2.05 -2.68
C HIS A 9 -9.74 2.62 -1.32
N LYS A 10 -8.44 2.85 -1.12
CA LYS A 10 -7.89 3.33 0.16
C LYS A 10 -8.46 4.68 0.62
N GLN A 11 -8.88 5.56 -0.30
CA GLN A 11 -9.47 6.85 0.09
C GLN A 11 -10.90 6.71 0.61
N ALA A 12 -11.65 5.72 0.11
CA ALA A 12 -13.03 5.50 0.52
C ALA A 12 -13.15 4.62 1.78
N TYR A 13 -12.28 3.60 1.90
CA TYR A 13 -12.37 2.61 2.97
C TYR A 13 -11.17 2.61 3.91
N GLY A 14 -9.99 3.04 3.45
CA GLY A 14 -8.73 2.85 4.18
C GLY A 14 -8.04 1.52 3.84
N VAL A 15 -6.73 1.48 4.01
CA VAL A 15 -5.90 0.30 3.65
C VAL A 15 -6.16 -0.89 4.57
N GLU A 16 -6.24 -0.66 5.88
CA GLU A 16 -6.41 -1.72 6.88
C GLU A 16 -7.70 -2.54 6.70
N PRO A 17 -8.90 -1.94 6.55
CA PRO A 17 -10.13 -2.71 6.34
C PRO A 17 -10.13 -3.46 5.00
N ILE A 18 -9.51 -2.92 3.95
CA ILE A 18 -9.36 -3.64 2.68
C ILE A 18 -8.44 -4.86 2.86
N CYS A 19 -7.29 -4.70 3.52
CA CYS A 19 -6.39 -5.81 3.83
C CYS A 19 -7.07 -6.91 4.66
N ARG A 20 -7.97 -6.53 5.58
CA ARG A 20 -8.76 -7.48 6.39
C ARG A 20 -9.73 -8.30 5.53
N VAL A 21 -10.47 -7.65 4.63
CA VAL A 21 -11.40 -8.32 3.70
C VAL A 21 -10.64 -9.25 2.76
N LEU A 22 -9.55 -8.76 2.15
CA LEU A 22 -8.72 -9.57 1.26
C LEU A 22 -8.15 -10.81 1.97
N SER A 23 -7.71 -10.65 3.22
CA SER A 23 -7.21 -11.77 4.02
C SER A 23 -8.30 -12.80 4.31
N ALA A 24 -9.55 -12.38 4.53
CA ALA A 24 -10.70 -13.27 4.71
C ALA A 24 -11.03 -14.07 3.44
N HIS A 25 -10.78 -13.49 2.25
CA HIS A 25 -10.95 -14.16 0.97
C HIS A 25 -9.73 -14.98 0.51
N GLY A 26 -8.74 -15.20 1.38
CA GLY A 26 -7.55 -15.99 1.09
C GLY A 26 -6.38 -15.21 0.47
N CYS A 27 -6.54 -13.91 0.22
CA CYS A 27 -5.46 -13.03 -0.20
C CYS A 27 -4.78 -12.38 1.01
N LYS A 28 -3.83 -13.11 1.61
CA LYS A 28 -3.05 -12.61 2.76
C LYS A 28 -2.11 -11.48 2.33
N ILE A 29 -2.55 -10.24 2.49
CA ILE A 29 -1.72 -9.05 2.30
C ILE A 29 -1.72 -8.22 3.59
N ALA A 30 -0.54 -8.04 4.17
CA ALA A 30 -0.38 -7.16 5.32
C ALA A 30 -0.32 -5.70 4.85
N PRO A 31 -0.79 -4.73 5.67
CA PRO A 31 -0.68 -3.31 5.36
C PRO A 31 0.76 -2.87 5.09
N SER A 32 1.72 -3.39 5.87
CA SER A 32 3.16 -3.16 5.67
C SER A 32 3.64 -3.60 4.29
N THR A 33 3.19 -4.76 3.81
CA THR A 33 3.50 -5.27 2.46
C THR A 33 2.93 -4.36 1.36
N TYR A 34 1.73 -3.80 1.57
CA TYR A 34 1.15 -2.83 0.64
C TYR A 34 2.00 -1.54 0.57
N TYR A 35 2.43 -1.03 1.72
CA TYR A 35 3.30 0.14 1.79
C TYR A 35 4.66 -0.09 1.13
N ASP A 36 5.31 -1.25 1.39
CA ASP A 36 6.54 -1.66 0.71
C ASP A 36 6.37 -1.72 -0.81
N ALA A 37 5.24 -2.26 -1.27
CA ALA A 37 4.94 -2.35 -2.69
C ALA A 37 4.76 -0.97 -3.33
N CYS A 38 4.16 0.00 -2.60
CA CYS A 38 4.02 1.36 -3.09
C CYS A 38 5.37 2.08 -3.20
N VAL A 39 6.22 1.98 -2.17
CA VAL A 39 7.58 2.56 -2.19
C VAL A 39 8.40 2.01 -3.37
N ARG A 40 8.34 0.68 -3.61
CA ARG A 40 9.01 0.04 -4.75
C ARG A 40 8.50 0.52 -6.11
N ARG A 41 7.20 0.82 -6.24
CA ARG A 41 6.62 1.35 -7.49
C ARG A 41 7.07 2.77 -7.79
N THR A 42 7.19 3.60 -6.76
CA THR A 42 7.61 5.00 -6.91
C THR A 42 9.12 5.12 -7.22
N GLN A 43 9.91 4.08 -6.93
CA GLN A 43 11.36 4.07 -7.15
C GLN A 43 11.87 2.79 -7.80
N PRO A 44 11.75 2.64 -9.13
CA PRO A 44 12.32 1.51 -9.85
C PRO A 44 13.87 1.53 -9.90
N SER A 45 14.51 2.68 -9.63
CA SER A 45 15.95 2.89 -9.73
C SER A 45 16.58 3.20 -8.36
N LYS A 46 17.35 2.22 -7.86
CA LYS A 46 18.16 2.21 -6.62
C LYS A 46 17.40 1.84 -5.34
N ARG A 47 17.91 0.78 -4.72
CA ARG A 47 17.42 0.19 -3.45
C ARG A 47 17.37 1.26 -2.36
N GLN A 48 16.17 1.46 -1.81
CA GLN A 48 15.85 2.13 -0.55
C GLN A 48 16.60 3.45 -0.27
N ALA A 49 16.06 4.55 -0.78
CA ALA A 49 16.08 5.86 -0.14
C ALA A 49 15.15 6.78 -0.93
N GLY A 50 13.88 6.81 -0.55
CA GLY A 50 12.92 7.68 -1.20
C GLY A 50 11.72 7.93 -0.36
N LEU A 51 11.34 9.20 -0.35
CA LEU A 51 10.16 9.72 0.28
C LEU A 51 8.97 8.76 0.13
N PRO A 52 8.30 8.39 1.22
CA PRO A 52 7.10 7.59 1.12
C PRO A 52 6.05 8.33 0.26
N PRO A 53 5.13 7.62 -0.41
CA PRO A 53 4.09 8.28 -1.21
C PRO A 53 3.34 9.30 -0.34
N ALA A 54 2.85 10.39 -0.93
CA ALA A 54 2.31 11.54 -0.19
C ALA A 54 1.17 11.23 0.81
N TRP A 55 0.52 10.07 0.67
CA TRP A 55 -0.50 9.58 1.61
C TRP A 55 0.07 8.76 2.79
N LEU A 56 1.35 8.40 2.76
CA LEU A 56 2.09 7.64 3.79
C LEU A 56 2.99 8.55 4.65
N THR A 57 3.18 9.82 4.27
CA THR A 57 3.67 10.88 5.14
C THR A 57 2.50 11.46 5.95
N PRO A 58 2.33 11.13 7.24
CA PRO A 58 1.51 11.95 8.12
C PRO A 58 2.24 13.28 8.33
N ASP A 59 1.75 14.31 7.64
CA ASP A 59 1.98 15.75 7.84
C ASP A 59 3.42 16.19 8.19
N LEU A 60 4.19 16.50 7.14
CA LEU A 60 5.21 17.55 7.18
C LEU A 60 4.56 18.87 6.79
#